data_AF-A0A7Y2TIL0-F1
#
_entry.id   AF-A0A7Y2TIL0-F1
#
_cell.length_a   1.000
_cell.length_b   1.000
_cell.length_c   1.000
_cell.angle_alpha   90.00
_cell.angle_beta   90.00
_cell.angle_gamma   90.00
#
_symmetry.space_group_name_H-M   'P 1'
#
loop_
_entity.id
_entity.type
_entity.pdbx_description
1 polymer ?
#
loop_
_entity_poly.entity_id
_entity_poly.type
_entity_poly.pdbx_seq_one_letter_code
_entity_poly.pdbx_strand_id
1 'polypeptide(L)'
;MRWSITALLFIIGLVGWLGYFNVVHEDFHFFSWCIMTPFFYNMLDLSFKMISERVNKRDFYLWLRFSDDIDDSFRGINLHVGALDILFSLILIFAIFFLPVLESLLCS
;
A
#
# COMPACT_ATOMS: atom_id res chain seq x y z
N MET A 1 10.79 -8.10 9.60
CA MET A 1 11.91 -7.32 9.02
C MET A 1 11.40 -6.13 8.19
N ARG A 2 10.50 -6.31 7.21
CA ARG A 2 9.96 -5.22 6.36
C ARG A 2 9.34 -4.06 7.15
N TRP A 3 8.52 -4.36 8.17
CA TRP A 3 7.90 -3.38 9.07
C TRP A 3 8.88 -2.51 9.84
N SER A 4 9.96 -3.12 10.34
CA SER A 4 11.00 -2.43 11.11
C SER A 4 11.76 -1.43 10.23
N ILE A 5 12.01 -1.79 8.97
CA ILE A 5 12.68 -0.91 8.00
C ILE A 5 11.78 0.26 7.63
N THR A 6 10.50 0.02 7.34
CA THR A 6 9.57 1.12 7.02
C THR A 6 9.30 2.04 8.19
N ALA A 7 9.23 1.51 9.42
CA ALA A 7 9.11 2.34 10.61
C ALA A 7 10.36 3.20 10.84
N LEU A 8 11.55 2.63 10.65
CA LEU A 8 12.82 3.35 10.77
C LEU A 8 12.95 4.46 9.73
N LEU A 9 12.62 4.18 8.46
CA LEU A 9 12.61 5.18 7.39
C LEU A 9 11.57 6.27 7.64
N PHE A 10 10.39 5.91 8.16
CA PHE A 10 9.36 6.88 8.54
C PHE A 10 9.83 7.82 9.66
N ILE A 11 10.53 7.30 10.67
CA ILE A 11 11.11 8.11 11.77
C ILE A 11 12.18 9.06 11.24
N ILE A 12 13.09 8.58 10.38
CA ILE A 12 14.11 9.43 9.74
C ILE A 12 13.45 10.53 8.91
N GLY A 13 12.41 10.19 8.16
CA GLY A 13 11.61 11.14 7.40
C GLY A 13 10.92 12.18 8.29
N LEU A 14 10.32 11.77 9.40
CA LEU A 14 9.69 12.64 10.40
C LEU A 14 10.69 13.64 11.01
N VAL A 15 11.91 13.20 11.30
CA VAL A 15 12.97 14.08 11.79
C VAL A 15 13.32 15.13 10.74
N GLY A 16 13.39 14.76 9.45
CA GLY A 16 13.56 15.73 8.38
C GLY A 16 12.37 16.66 8.18
N TRP A 17 11.15 16.16 8.42
CA TRP A 17 9.92 16.94 8.32
C TRP A 17 9.82 18.02 9.40
N LEU A 18 10.28 17.71 10.62
CA LEU A 18 10.31 18.61 11.77
C LEU A 18 11.40 19.71 11.68
N GLY A 19 12.05 19.87 10.53
CA GLY A 19 12.93 21.00 10.25
C GLY A 19 14.42 20.75 10.53
N TYR A 20 14.83 19.50 10.73
CA TYR A 20 16.26 19.17 10.86
C TYR A 20 17.00 19.20 9.51
N PHE A 21 16.26 19.06 8.41
CA PHE A 21 16.75 19.29 7.06
C PHE A 21 16.07 20.55 6.52
N ASN A 22 16.85 21.50 5.99
CA ASN A 22 16.33 22.68 5.28
C ASN A 22 15.69 22.23 3.95
N VAL A 23 14.53 21.56 4.02
CA VAL A 23 13.72 21.23 2.85
C VAL A 23 13.19 22.56 2.33
N VAL A 24 13.61 22.94 1.12
CA VAL A 24 13.11 24.14 0.44
C VAL A 24 11.59 24.04 0.39
N HIS A 25 10.88 25.15 0.69
CA HIS A 25 9.42 25.14 0.85
C HIS A 25 8.66 24.51 -0.32
N GLU A 26 9.21 24.57 -1.54
CA GLU A 26 8.62 23.97 -2.75
C GLU A 26 8.70 22.43 -2.76
N ASP A 27 9.73 21.83 -2.17
CA ASP A 27 9.94 20.36 -2.15
C ASP A 27 9.27 19.68 -0.94
N PHE A 28 8.73 20.46 -0.01
CA PHE A 28 8.17 19.97 1.25
C PHE A 28 6.97 19.05 1.07
N HIS A 29 6.14 19.32 0.06
CA HIS A 29 4.97 18.51 -0.27
C HIS A 29 5.39 17.12 -0.77
N PHE A 30 6.32 17.08 -1.73
CA PHE A 30 6.88 15.85 -2.27
C PHE A 30 7.62 15.02 -1.20
N PHE A 31 8.40 15.69 -0.34
CA PHE A 31 9.09 15.05 0.77
C PHE A 31 8.11 14.40 1.76
N SER A 32 7.07 15.15 2.15
CA SER A 32 6.00 14.66 3.03
C SER A 32 5.29 13.45 2.41
N TRP A 33 5.05 13.50 1.10
CA TRP A 33 4.42 12.42 0.35
C TRP A 33 5.25 11.13 0.31
N CYS A 34 6.55 11.25 0.03
CA CYS A 34 7.48 10.13 -0.01
C CYS A 34 7.57 9.39 1.33
N ILE A 35 7.38 10.10 2.44
CA ILE A 35 7.38 9.51 3.79
C ILE A 35 6.05 8.84 4.10
N MET A 36 4.93 9.51 3.79
CA MET A 36 3.59 9.02 4.13
C MET A 36 3.16 7.83 3.27
N THR A 37 3.54 7.80 2.00
CA THR A 37 3.13 6.75 1.05
C THR A 37 3.49 5.32 1.50
N PRO A 38 4.75 4.98 1.79
CA PRO A 38 5.11 3.62 2.21
C PRO A 38 4.49 3.25 3.56
N PHE A 39 4.27 4.23 4.45
CA PHE A 39 3.58 4.02 5.71
C PHE A 39 2.09 3.69 5.49
N PHE A 40 1.40 4.50 4.69
CA PHE A 40 0.00 4.32 4.36
C PHE A 40 -0.26 3.00 3.63
N TYR A 41 0.60 2.66 2.67
CA TYR A 41 0.54 1.39 1.95
C TYR A 41 0.67 0.18 2.90
N ASN A 42 1.62 0.22 3.84
CA ASN A 42 1.75 -0.85 4.83
C ASN A 42 0.55 -0.91 5.77
N MET A 43 -0.04 0.23 6.18
CA MET A 43 -1.26 0.21 6.98
C MET A 43 -2.41 -0.46 6.23
N LEU A 44 -2.62 -0.14 4.95
CA LEU A 44 -3.63 -0.79 4.11
C LEU A 44 -3.38 -2.31 3.98
N ASP A 45 -2.14 -2.73 3.72
CA ASP A 45 -1.75 -4.15 3.64
C ASP A 45 -2.08 -4.89 4.95
N LEU A 46 -1.79 -4.29 6.10
CA LEU A 46 -2.10 -4.86 7.42
C LEU A 46 -3.62 -4.94 7.66
N SER A 47 -4.36 -3.89 7.30
CA SER A 47 -5.81 -3.87 7.43
C SER A 47 -6.45 -4.97 6.59
N PHE A 48 -6.01 -5.17 5.34
CA PHE A 48 -6.53 -6.24 4.48
C PHE A 48 -6.19 -7.63 5.01
N LYS A 49 -4.98 -7.83 5.55
CA LYS A 49 -4.62 -9.09 6.21
C LYS A 49 -5.53 -9.38 7.40
N MET A 50 -5.74 -8.42 8.29
CA MET A 50 -6.63 -8.58 9.44
C MET A 50 -8.08 -8.87 9.01
N ILE A 51 -8.58 -8.18 7.99
CA ILE A 51 -9.94 -8.40 7.48
C ILE A 51 -10.04 -9.79 6.85
N SER A 52 -9.06 -10.20 6.04
CA SER A 52 -9.02 -11.53 5.42
C SER A 52 -8.94 -12.65 6.45
N GLU A 53 -8.13 -12.50 7.49
CA GLU A 53 -8.05 -13.48 8.58
C GLU A 53 -9.38 -13.59 9.33
N ARG A 54 -10.09 -12.47 9.56
CA ARG A 54 -11.39 -12.50 10.23
C ARG A 54 -12.50 -13.10 9.38
N VAL A 55 -12.55 -12.76 8.09
CA VAL A 55 -13.66 -13.14 7.21
C VAL A 55 -13.43 -14.53 6.61
N ASN A 56 -12.22 -14.80 6.11
CA ASN A 56 -11.90 -16.00 5.35
C ASN A 56 -11.01 -16.98 6.13
N LYS A 57 -10.58 -16.66 7.37
CA LYS A 57 -9.65 -17.47 8.19
C LYS A 57 -8.35 -17.84 7.46
N ARG A 58 -7.96 -17.03 6.48
CA ARG A 58 -6.78 -17.25 5.63
C ARG A 58 -6.03 -15.96 5.40
N ASP A 59 -4.72 -16.07 5.21
CA ASP A 59 -3.84 -14.94 4.98
C ASP A 59 -3.89 -14.53 3.50
N PHE A 60 -4.32 -13.29 3.25
CA PHE A 60 -4.64 -12.75 1.92
C PHE A 60 -3.48 -12.89 0.93
N TYR A 61 -2.27 -12.57 1.38
CA TYR A 61 -1.07 -12.48 0.54
C TYR A 61 -0.47 -13.86 0.21
N LEU A 62 -0.55 -14.80 1.16
CA LEU A 62 -0.07 -16.18 0.97
C LEU A 62 -0.96 -16.96 0.01
N TRP A 63 -2.26 -16.67 0.04
CA TRP A 63 -3.23 -17.38 -0.78
C TRP A 63 -3.14 -17.01 -2.27
N LEU A 64 -2.88 -15.73 -2.60
CA LEU A 64 -2.56 -15.29 -3.97
C LEU A 64 -1.16 -15.71 -4.43
N ARG A 65 -0.15 -15.74 -3.54
CA ARG A 65 1.25 -16.02 -3.90
C ARG A 65 1.54 -17.49 -4.22
N PHE A 66 0.76 -18.43 -3.68
CA PHE A 66 0.86 -19.87 -3.95
C PHE A 66 -0.23 -20.39 -4.89
N SER A 67 -1.07 -19.51 -5.42
CA SER A 67 -2.01 -19.84 -6.47
C SER A 67 -1.25 -19.84 -7.80
N ASP A 68 -0.80 -21.00 -8.25
CA ASP A 68 -0.36 -21.21 -9.66
C ASP A 68 -1.51 -20.96 -10.65
N ASP A 69 -2.72 -20.68 -10.17
CA ASP A 69 -3.91 -20.33 -10.95
C ASP A 69 -3.99 -18.82 -11.29
N ILE A 70 -2.89 -18.16 -11.68
CA ILE A 70 -3.02 -16.89 -12.41
C ILE A 70 -3.46 -17.25 -13.83
N ASP A 71 -4.76 -17.49 -14.00
CA ASP A 71 -5.36 -17.67 -15.31
C ASP A 71 -5.45 -16.28 -15.99
N ASP A 72 -4.59 -16.06 -16.99
CA ASP A 72 -4.48 -14.81 -17.77
C ASP A 72 -5.75 -14.51 -18.61
N SER A 73 -6.80 -15.33 -18.49
CA SER A 73 -8.07 -15.09 -19.15
C SER A 73 -8.79 -13.90 -18.51
N PHE A 74 -9.24 -12.95 -19.34
CA PHE A 74 -10.01 -11.74 -18.94
C PHE A 74 -11.31 -12.06 -18.16
N ARG A 75 -11.65 -13.34 -18.06
CA ARG A 75 -12.82 -13.95 -17.44
C ARG A 75 -12.44 -15.04 -16.43
N GLY A 76 -11.21 -15.06 -15.92
CA GLY A 76 -10.69 -16.06 -14.98
C GLY A 76 -11.52 -16.16 -13.71
N ILE A 77 -12.66 -16.83 -13.78
CA ILE A 77 -13.49 -17.22 -12.66
C ILE A 77 -12.78 -18.44 -12.07
N ASN A 78 -11.68 -18.18 -11.38
CA ASN A 78 -11.08 -19.16 -10.51
C ASN A 78 -12.07 -19.40 -9.38
N LEU A 79 -12.67 -20.60 -9.33
CA LEU A 79 -13.64 -21.02 -8.32
C LEU A 79 -13.13 -20.82 -6.88
N HIS A 80 -11.81 -20.68 -6.73
CA HIS A 80 -11.10 -20.53 -5.47
C HIS A 80 -11.01 -19.05 -5.01
N VAL A 81 -11.04 -18.07 -5.91
CA VAL A 81 -10.82 -16.63 -5.60
C VAL A 81 -12.12 -15.99 -5.13
N GLY A 82 -12.14 -15.53 -3.88
CA GLY A 82 -13.30 -14.86 -3.32
C GLY A 82 -13.47 -13.47 -3.94
N ALA A 83 -14.71 -13.01 -4.10
CA ALA A 83 -15.01 -11.66 -4.57
C ALA A 83 -14.33 -10.56 -3.72
N LEU A 84 -14.14 -10.82 -2.42
CA LEU A 84 -13.40 -9.94 -1.52
C LEU A 84 -11.92 -9.85 -1.86
N ASP A 85 -11.31 -10.94 -2.33
CA ASP A 85 -9.89 -10.94 -2.65
C ASP A 85 -9.61 -10.10 -3.91
N ILE A 86 -10.51 -10.18 -4.89
CA ILE A 86 -10.52 -9.33 -6.09
C ILE A 86 -10.71 -7.87 -5.70
N LEU A 87 -11.65 -7.59 -4.79
CA LEU A 87 -11.91 -6.23 -4.31
C LEU A 87 -10.70 -5.63 -3.58
N PHE A 88 -10.05 -6.38 -2.69
CA PHE A 88 -8.85 -5.91 -1.99
C PHE A 88 -7.68 -5.67 -2.94
N SER A 89 -7.47 -6.55 -3.92
CA SER A 89 -6.45 -6.35 -4.96
C SER A 89 -6.74 -5.11 -5.81
N LEU A 90 -7.99 -4.90 -6.22
CA LEU A 90 -8.41 -3.69 -6.94
C LEU A 90 -8.17 -2.43 -6.11
N ILE A 91 -8.55 -2.43 -4.82
CA ILE A 91 -8.32 -1.28 -3.95
C ILE A 91 -6.82 -1.01 -3.78
N LEU A 92 -6.00 -2.06 -3.66
CA LEU A 92 -4.55 -1.91 -3.53
C LEU A 92 -3.92 -1.32 -4.80
N ILE A 93 -4.34 -1.81 -5.98
CA ILE A 93 -3.92 -1.28 -7.28
C ILE A 93 -4.35 0.17 -7.41
N PHE A 94 -5.62 0.48 -7.11
CA PHE A 94 -6.11 1.85 -7.10
C PHE A 94 -5.30 2.73 -6.15
N ALA A 95 -4.97 2.26 -4.94
CA ALA A 95 -4.15 3.00 -4.00
C ALA A 95 -2.76 3.31 -4.59
N ILE A 96 -2.07 2.32 -5.20
CA ILE A 96 -0.75 2.52 -5.79
C ILE A 96 -0.79 3.55 -6.94
N PHE A 97 -1.82 3.55 -7.77
CA PHE A 97 -1.94 4.49 -8.89
C PHE A 97 -2.45 5.87 -8.47
N PHE A 98 -3.41 5.94 -7.55
CA PHE A 98 -4.00 7.21 -7.12
C PHE A 98 -3.13 7.95 -6.11
N LEU A 99 -2.32 7.26 -5.30
CA LEU A 99 -1.43 7.92 -4.34
C LEU A 99 -0.53 8.95 -5.07
N PRO A 100 0.30 8.59 -6.06
CA PRO A 100 1.14 9.56 -6.78
C PRO A 100 0.34 10.67 -7.48
N VAL A 101 -0.82 10.34 -8.06
CA VAL A 101 -1.65 11.32 -8.79
C VAL A 101 -2.29 12.33 -7.83
N LEU A 102 -2.68 11.90 -6.63
CA LEU A 102 -3.25 12.77 -5.60
C LEU A 102 -2.27 13.86 -5.17
N GLU A 103 -0.98 13.51 -5.05
CA GLU A 103 0.07 14.49 -4.76
C GLU A 103 0.19 15.53 -5.87
N SER A 104 0.25 15.09 -7.13
CA SER A 104 0.34 15.99 -8.28
C SER A 104 -0.85 16.95 -8.41
N LEU A 105 -2.03 16.54 -7.96
CA LEU A 105 -3.26 17.35 -7.94
C LEU A 105 -3.34 18.32 -6.75
N LEU A 106 -2.73 17.97 -5.62
CA LEU A 106 -2.71 18.82 -4.42
C LEU A 106 -1.60 19.87 -4.47
N CYS A 107 -0.58 19.65 -5.30
CA CYS A 107 0.58 20.52 -5.43
C CYS A 107 0.55 21.42 -6.70
N SER A 108 -0.48 21.28 -7.54
CA SER A 108 -0.81 22.17 -8.68
C SER A 108 -1.73 23.31 -8.29
#